data_AF-A0AA46S2Q0-F1
#
_entry.id   AF-A0AA46S2Q0-F1
#
_cell.length_a   1.000
_cell.length_b   1.000
_cell.length_c   1.000
_cell.angle_alpha   90.00
_cell.angle_beta   90.00
_cell.angle_gamma   90.00
#
_symmetry.space_group_name_H-M   'P 1'
#
loop_
_entity.id
_entity.type
_entity.pdbx_description
1 polymer ?
#
loop_
_entity_poly.entity_id
_entity_poly.type
_entity_poly.pdbx_seq_one_letter_code
_entity_poly.pdbx_strand_id
1 'polypeptide(L)'
;MKEEKIVNLGYKYKLYLNKDQMNILNHQMYIYNQAYNICLNLWQKENSKNKDLPKENRVFRNAVSYDTVIKRALRLRKLSFSTVVTQQARINFLKAVKKAFEKLPFQLTLLVE
;
A
#
# COMPACT_ATOMS: atom_id res chain seq x y z
N MET A 1 -13.69 31.42 40.06
CA MET A 1 -14.18 30.38 39.12
C MET A 1 -13.53 30.64 37.78
N LYS A 2 -12.73 29.70 37.25
CA LYS A 2 -12.21 29.81 35.87
C LYS A 2 -13.34 29.46 34.93
N GLU A 3 -13.67 30.36 34.01
CA GLU A 3 -14.59 30.08 32.90
C GLU A 3 -13.99 28.98 32.03
N GLU A 4 -14.58 27.79 32.06
CA GLU A 4 -14.25 26.73 31.12
C GLU A 4 -14.73 27.16 29.72
N LYS A 5 -13.78 27.42 28.82
CA LYS A 5 -14.06 27.59 27.40
C LYS A 5 -14.50 26.25 26.83
N ILE A 6 -15.80 26.10 26.57
CA ILE A 6 -16.35 24.94 25.85
C ILE A 6 -15.87 25.03 24.40
N VAL A 7 -14.83 24.26 24.07
CA VAL A 7 -14.39 24.08 22.68
C VAL A 7 -15.40 23.14 22.02
N ASN A 8 -16.26 23.68 21.16
CA ASN A 8 -17.13 22.85 20.33
C ASN A 8 -16.24 22.14 19.29
N LEU A 9 -15.92 20.86 19.54
CA LEU A 9 -14.99 20.01 18.75
C LEU A 9 -15.50 19.68 17.32
N GLY A 10 -16.30 20.56 16.70
CA GLY A 10 -16.65 20.44 15.28
C GLY A 10 -17.62 19.31 14.96
N TYR A 11 -18.48 18.90 15.90
CA TYR A 11 -19.46 17.82 15.66
C TYR A 11 -20.64 18.21 14.78
N LYS A 12 -20.75 19.48 14.34
CA LYS A 12 -21.89 19.99 13.56
C LYS A 12 -22.14 19.21 12.25
N TYR A 13 -21.12 18.53 11.71
CA TYR A 13 -21.21 17.75 10.47
C TYR A 13 -20.73 16.30 10.62
N LYS A 14 -20.92 15.67 11.79
CA LYS A 14 -20.59 14.26 11.95
C LYS A 14 -21.54 13.41 11.11
N LEU A 15 -21.12 13.06 9.91
CA LEU A 15 -21.86 12.19 9.00
C LEU A 15 -21.74 10.75 9.47
N TYR A 16 -22.87 10.15 9.83
CA TYR A 16 -22.94 8.71 10.07
C TYR A 16 -23.17 8.00 8.76
N LEU A 17 -22.34 7.00 8.48
CA LEU A 17 -22.50 6.17 7.29
C LEU A 17 -23.76 5.32 7.45
N ASN A 18 -24.58 5.28 6.40
CA ASN A 18 -25.60 4.25 6.30
C ASN A 18 -24.96 2.90 5.92
N LYS A 19 -25.76 1.82 5.94
CA LYS A 19 -25.27 0.46 5.68
C LYS A 19 -24.64 0.32 4.28
N ASP A 20 -25.21 0.96 3.27
CA ASP A 20 -24.74 0.85 1.89
C ASP A 20 -23.41 1.58 1.70
N GLN A 21 -23.27 2.77 2.27
CA GLN A 21 -22.02 3.53 2.27
C GLN A 21 -20.90 2.76 3.00
N MET A 22 -21.23 2.11 4.11
CA MET A 22 -20.29 1.25 4.84
C MET A 22 -19.85 0.06 3.98
N ASN A 23 -20.78 -0.59 3.28
CA ASN A 23 -20.47 -1.71 2.39
C ASN A 23 -19.54 -1.28 1.25
N ILE A 24 -19.79 -0.12 0.63
CA ILE A 24 -18.91 0.45 -0.40
C ILE A 24 -17.52 0.70 0.17
N LEU A 25 -17.42 1.34 1.33
CA LEU A 25 -16.14 1.65 1.97
C LEU A 25 -15.36 0.37 2.28
N ASN A 26 -16.00 -0.61 2.90
CA ASN A 26 -15.42 -1.90 3.23
C ASN A 26 -14.90 -2.61 1.97
N HIS A 27 -15.67 -2.58 0.88
CA HIS A 27 -15.23 -3.14 -0.40
C HIS A 27 -13.99 -2.43 -0.94
N GLN A 28 -13.96 -1.09 -0.93
CA GLN A 28 -12.78 -0.35 -1.39
C GLN A 28 -11.53 -0.62 -0.51
N MET A 29 -11.70 -0.71 0.81
CA MET A 29 -10.62 -1.09 1.73
C MET A 29 -10.12 -2.51 1.46
N TYR A 30 -11.02 -3.44 1.20
CA TYR A 30 -10.66 -4.80 0.82
C TYR A 30 -9.84 -4.82 -0.48
N ILE A 31 -10.28 -4.13 -1.53
CA ILE A 31 -9.56 -4.01 -2.80
C ILE A 31 -8.17 -3.39 -2.62
N TYR A 32 -8.07 -2.33 -1.81
CA TYR A 32 -6.80 -1.71 -1.47
C TYR A 32 -5.83 -2.73 -0.86
N ASN A 33 -6.29 -3.50 0.13
CA ASN A 33 -5.48 -4.51 0.80
C ASN A 33 -5.05 -5.64 -0.16
N GLN A 34 -5.95 -6.10 -1.02
CA GLN A 34 -5.60 -7.10 -2.03
C GLN A 34 -4.52 -6.59 -3.00
N ALA A 35 -4.67 -5.35 -3.48
CA ALA A 35 -3.68 -4.73 -4.36
C ALA A 35 -2.32 -4.59 -3.67
N TYR A 36 -2.29 -4.13 -2.41
CA TYR A 36 -1.07 -4.00 -1.63
C TYR A 36 -0.37 -5.36 -1.43
N ASN A 37 -1.13 -6.39 -1.06
CA ASN A 37 -0.59 -7.74 -0.84
C ASN A 37 -0.03 -8.36 -2.13
N ILE A 38 -0.67 -8.11 -3.27
CA ILE A 38 -0.15 -8.53 -4.58
C ILE A 38 1.19 -7.86 -4.86
N CYS A 39 1.30 -6.54 -4.62
CA CYS A 39 2.57 -5.82 -4.78
C CYS A 39 3.67 -6.42 -3.90
N LEU A 40 3.38 -6.67 -2.63
CA LEU A 40 4.34 -7.25 -1.69
C LEU A 40 4.82 -8.63 -2.14
N ASN A 41 3.92 -9.50 -2.57
CA ASN A 41 4.26 -10.85 -3.04
C ASN A 41 5.15 -10.81 -4.30
N LEU A 42 4.81 -9.94 -5.28
CA LEU A 42 5.63 -9.77 -6.49
C LEU A 42 7.04 -9.28 -6.15
N TRP A 43 7.13 -8.28 -5.28
CA TRP A 43 8.41 -7.73 -4.84
C TRP A 43 9.26 -8.74 -4.08
N GLN A 44 8.66 -9.54 -3.20
CA GLN A 44 9.37 -10.63 -2.51
C GLN A 44 9.93 -11.64 -3.51
N LYS A 45 9.13 -12.07 -4.49
CA LYS A 45 9.59 -12.99 -5.55
C LYS A 45 10.73 -12.41 -6.38
N GLU A 46 10.66 -11.13 -6.72
CA GLU A 46 11.72 -10.43 -7.45
C GLU A 46 13.01 -10.37 -6.61
N ASN A 47 12.90 -10.01 -5.34
CA ASN A 47 14.06 -9.97 -4.45
C ASN A 47 14.69 -11.34 -4.24
N SER A 48 13.90 -12.39 -4.06
CA SER A 48 14.42 -13.75 -3.94
C SER A 48 15.19 -14.17 -5.19
N LYS A 49 14.69 -13.80 -6.39
CA LYS A 49 15.39 -14.08 -7.66
C LYS A 49 16.63 -13.24 -7.86
N ASN A 50 16.61 -11.98 -7.42
CA ASN A 50 17.70 -11.03 -7.58
C ASN A 50 18.77 -11.15 -6.47
N LYS A 51 18.56 -12.02 -5.47
CA LYS A 51 19.44 -12.14 -4.30
C LYS A 51 20.87 -12.48 -4.68
N ASP A 52 21.03 -13.44 -5.58
CA ASP A 52 22.33 -13.99 -5.98
C ASP A 52 22.86 -13.35 -7.28
N LEU A 53 22.11 -12.41 -7.87
CA LEU A 53 22.50 -11.73 -9.10
C LEU A 53 23.35 -10.48 -8.81
N PRO A 54 24.39 -10.22 -9.62
CA PRO A 54 25.13 -8.97 -9.60
C PRO A 54 24.19 -7.80 -9.94
N LYS A 55 24.51 -6.60 -9.44
CA LYS A 55 23.60 -5.45 -9.41
C LYS A 55 23.06 -5.08 -10.79
N GLU A 56 23.89 -5.25 -11.82
CA GLU A 56 23.65 -4.92 -13.22
C GLU A 56 22.59 -5.84 -13.84
N ASN A 57 22.47 -7.06 -13.33
CA ASN A 57 21.54 -8.08 -13.83
C ASN A 57 20.24 -8.17 -13.01
N ARG A 58 20.08 -7.32 -11.98
CA ARG A 58 18.86 -7.31 -11.16
C ARG A 58 17.71 -6.67 -11.92
N VAL A 59 16.62 -7.41 -12.09
CA VAL A 59 15.44 -6.93 -12.81
C VAL A 59 14.30 -6.67 -11.83
N PHE A 60 13.79 -5.43 -11.81
CA PHE A 60 12.65 -5.02 -11.00
C PHE A 60 11.51 -4.54 -11.89
N ARG A 61 10.27 -4.77 -11.45
CA ARG A 61 9.10 -4.28 -12.18
C ARG A 61 8.94 -2.77 -12.11
N ASN A 62 8.51 -2.19 -13.22
CA ASN A 62 8.02 -0.81 -13.27
C ASN A 62 6.58 -0.71 -12.75
N ALA A 63 6.13 0.52 -12.49
CA ALA A 63 4.80 0.81 -11.95
C ALA A 63 3.64 0.25 -12.79
N VAL A 64 3.74 0.36 -14.12
CA VAL A 64 2.69 -0.09 -15.05
C VAL A 64 2.56 -1.61 -15.03
N SER A 65 3.68 -2.33 -14.89
CA SER A 65 3.70 -3.78 -14.75
C SER A 65 2.97 -4.23 -13.48
N TYR A 66 3.19 -3.56 -12.34
CA TYR A 66 2.42 -3.81 -11.11
C TYR A 66 0.92 -3.63 -11.35
N ASP A 67 0.50 -2.48 -11.89
CA ASP A 67 -0.91 -2.19 -12.13
C ASP A 67 -1.56 -3.23 -13.05
N THR A 68 -0.84 -3.69 -14.07
CA THR A 68 -1.31 -4.73 -15.01
C THR A 68 -1.57 -6.05 -14.30
N VAL A 69 -0.64 -6.50 -13.44
CA VAL A 69 -0.78 -7.76 -12.69
C VAL A 69 -1.91 -7.65 -11.66
N ILE A 70 -2.01 -6.53 -10.94
CA ILE A 70 -3.09 -6.29 -9.97
C ILE A 70 -4.45 -6.36 -10.66
N LYS A 71 -4.63 -5.60 -11.76
CA LYS A 71 -5.88 -5.60 -12.53
C LYS A 71 -6.25 -6.99 -13.03
N ARG A 72 -5.28 -7.73 -13.58
CA ARG A 72 -5.51 -9.12 -14.03
C ARG A 72 -5.94 -10.00 -12.87
N ALA A 73 -5.26 -9.93 -11.73
CA ALA A 73 -5.53 -10.76 -10.57
C ALA A 73 -6.89 -10.45 -9.91
N LEU A 74 -7.33 -9.20 -9.90
CA LEU A 74 -8.66 -8.81 -9.41
C LEU A 74 -9.77 -9.25 -10.38
N ARG A 75 -9.57 -9.09 -11.69
CA ARG A 75 -10.52 -9.56 -12.72
C ARG A 75 -10.74 -11.08 -12.66
N LEU A 76 -9.67 -11.86 -12.52
CA LEU A 76 -9.76 -13.33 -12.40
C LEU A 76 -10.59 -13.76 -11.19
N ARG A 77 -10.61 -12.95 -10.13
CA ARG A 77 -11.40 -13.20 -8.91
C ARG A 77 -12.82 -12.63 -8.99
N LYS A 78 -13.22 -12.08 -10.14
CA LYS A 78 -14.51 -11.39 -10.34
C LYS A 78 -14.76 -10.26 -9.33
N LEU A 79 -13.69 -9.60 -8.88
CA LEU A 79 -13.77 -8.46 -7.97
C LEU A 79 -13.91 -7.17 -8.78
N SER A 80 -14.95 -6.39 -8.50
CA SER A 80 -15.03 -5.01 -9.00
C SER A 80 -13.99 -4.16 -8.27
N PHE A 81 -13.30 -3.27 -9.00
CA PHE A 81 -12.26 -2.43 -8.39
C PHE A 81 -12.21 -1.04 -9.02
N SER A 82 -11.82 -0.07 -8.20
CA SER A 82 -11.48 1.28 -8.66
C SER A 82 -9.99 1.34 -9.05
N THR A 83 -9.71 1.88 -10.23
CA THR A 83 -8.33 2.12 -10.68
C THR A 83 -7.57 3.01 -9.69
N VAL A 84 -8.22 4.06 -9.17
CA VAL A 84 -7.62 5.00 -8.22
C VAL A 84 -7.18 4.29 -6.93
N VAL A 85 -8.04 3.43 -6.39
CA VAL A 85 -7.74 2.67 -5.16
C VAL A 85 -6.57 1.72 -5.36
N THR A 86 -6.54 1.00 -6.50
CA THR A 86 -5.42 0.10 -6.82
C THR A 86 -4.10 0.84 -7.01
N GLN A 87 -4.13 2.00 -7.67
CA GLN A 87 -2.94 2.84 -7.86
C GLN A 87 -2.44 3.41 -6.53
N GLN A 88 -3.35 3.84 -5.65
CA GLN A 88 -3.00 4.34 -4.33
C GLN A 88 -2.32 3.27 -3.48
N ALA A 89 -2.82 2.03 -3.54
CA ALA A 89 -2.19 0.89 -2.88
C ALA A 89 -0.76 0.64 -3.38
N ARG A 90 -0.53 0.66 -4.70
CA ARG A 90 0.80 0.57 -5.29
C ARG A 90 1.71 1.70 -4.83
N ILE A 91 1.25 2.95 -4.87
CA ILE A 91 2.04 4.12 -4.45
C ILE A 91 2.45 3.98 -2.98
N ASN A 92 1.51 3.62 -2.12
CA ASN A 92 1.77 3.45 -0.69
C ASN A 92 2.75 2.30 -0.42
N PHE A 93 2.62 1.19 -1.15
CA PHE A 93 3.57 0.09 -1.10
C PHE A 93 4.98 0.53 -1.50
N LEU A 94 5.15 1.19 -2.65
CA LEU A 94 6.46 1.65 -3.11
C LEU A 94 7.09 2.66 -2.15
N LYS A 95 6.28 3.56 -1.58
CA LYS A 95 6.73 4.48 -0.52
C LYS A 95 7.21 3.71 0.72
N ALA A 96 6.48 2.68 1.14
CA ALA A 96 6.85 1.86 2.30
C ALA A 96 8.16 1.10 2.06
N VAL A 97 8.31 0.48 0.87
CA VAL A 97 9.56 -0.17 0.46
C VAL A 97 10.72 0.82 0.49
N LYS A 98 10.59 1.95 -0.23
CA LYS A 98 11.64 2.99 -0.25
C LYS A 98 12.05 3.42 1.16
N LYS A 99 11.08 3.72 2.02
CA LYS A 99 11.32 4.12 3.42
C LYS A 99 12.01 3.04 4.25
N ALA A 100 11.70 1.76 4.02
CA ALA A 100 12.34 0.65 4.74
C ALA A 100 13.85 0.61 4.44
N PHE A 101 14.24 0.83 3.18
CA PHE A 101 15.65 0.85 2.77
C PHE A 101 16.37 2.18 3.05
N GLU A 102 15.66 3.31 3.09
CA GLU A 102 16.23 4.60 3.50
C GLU A 102 16.59 4.67 4.99
N LYS A 103 15.95 3.86 5.84
CA LYS A 103 16.27 3.76 7.27
C LYS A 103 17.32 2.68 7.59
N LEU A 104 17.83 1.97 6.58
CA LEU A 104 18.90 0.99 6.68
C LEU A 104 20.36 1.51 6.55
N PRO A 105 20.74 2.80 6.76
CA PRO A 105 22.13 3.23 6.58
C PRO A 105 23.07 2.99 7.77
N PHE A 106 22.67 2.36 8.89
CA PHE A 106 23.55 2.25 10.07
C PHE A 106 23.78 0.85 10.67
N GLN A 107 23.04 -0.20 10.28
CA GLN A 107 23.19 -1.52 10.93
C GLN A 107 23.85 -2.60 10.06
N LEU A 108 23.97 -2.44 8.73
CA LEU A 108 24.67 -3.43 7.90
C LEU A 108 26.19 -3.20 7.81
N THR A 109 26.69 -2.03 8.20
CA THR A 109 28.13 -1.73 8.19
C THR A 109 28.88 -2.34 9.38
N LEU A 110 28.18 -2.75 10.44
CA LEU A 110 28.77 -3.31 11.67
C LEU A 110 28.76 -4.85 11.74
N LEU A 111 28.42 -5.54 10.64
CA LEU A 111 28.44 -7.02 10.56
C LEU A 111 29.42 -7.54 9.49
N VAL A 112 30.32 -6.68 9.00
CA VAL A 112 31.37 -7.03 8.01
C VAL A 112 32.76 -6.57 8.50
N GLU A 113 32.94 -6.31 9.79
CA GLU A 113 34.26 -6.16 10.43
C GLU A 113 34.56 -7.33 11.36
#